data_AF-A0A3D3PSP2-F1
#
_entry.id   AF-A0A3D3PSP2-F1
#
_cell.length_a   1.000
_cell.length_b   1.000
_cell.length_c   1.000
_cell.angle_alpha   90.00
_cell.angle_beta   90.00
_cell.angle_gamma   90.00
#
_symmetry.space_group_name_H-M   'P 1'
#
loop_
_entity.id
_entity.type
_entity.pdbx_description
1 polymer ?
#
loop_
_entity_poly.entity_id
_entity_poly.type
_entity_poly.pdbx_seq_one_letter_code
_entity_poly.pdbx_strand_id
1 'polypeptide(L)' 'MKRTLLMGLLMATLAACGERDQSLATGSKPDTKPWQAAQTPYTVKGWTAGDKTTWEAQMRTRSQTQNEYAKVE' A
#
# COMPACT_ATOMS: atom_id res chain seq x y z
N MET A 1 16.15 -20.16 31.52
CA MET A 1 16.06 -18.76 31.04
C MET A 1 16.67 -18.58 29.65
N LYS A 2 18.00 -18.72 29.43
CA LYS A 2 18.62 -18.52 28.10
C LYS A 2 18.04 -19.44 26.99
N ARG A 3 17.85 -20.73 27.29
CA ARG A 3 17.24 -21.72 26.38
C ARG A 3 15.78 -21.39 26.03
N THR A 4 15.02 -20.93 27.02
CA THR A 4 13.63 -20.51 26.86
C THR A 4 13.51 -19.28 25.94
N LEU A 5 14.46 -18.35 26.05
CA LEU A 5 14.52 -17.13 25.24
C LEU A 5 14.93 -17.42 23.79
N LEU A 6 15.89 -18.33 23.58
CA LEU A 6 16.26 -18.85 22.25
C LEU A 6 15.08 -19.53 21.54
N MET A 7 14.30 -20.33 22.26
CA MET A 7 13.15 -21.03 21.68
C MET A 7 12.01 -20.07 21.30
N GLY A 8 11.79 -19.02 22.09
CA GLY A 8 10.86 -17.95 21.74
C GLY A 8 11.26 -17.19 20.47
N LEU A 9 12.56 -16.92 20.29
CA LEU A 9 13.09 -16.25 19.09
C LEU A 9 12.91 -17.09 17.82
N LEU A 10 13.16 -18.40 17.90
CA LEU A 10 12.97 -19.35 16.80
C LEU A 10 11.51 -19.43 16.35
N MET A 11 10.55 -19.39 17.29
CA MET A 11 9.13 -19.39 16.95
C MET A 11 8.69 -18.08 16.27
N ALA A 12 9.27 -16.94 16.68
CA ALA A 12 8.96 -15.65 16.05
C ALA A 12 9.41 -15.59 14.58
N THR A 13 10.52 -16.23 14.21
CA THR A 13 10.99 -16.26 12.80
C THR A 13 10.13 -17.11 11.89
N LEU A 14 9.43 -18.12 12.44
CA LEU A 14 8.50 -18.95 11.65
C LEU A 14 7.21 -18.21 11.28
N ALA A 15 6.84 -17.16 12.02
CA ALA A 15 5.68 -16.33 11.71
C ALA A 15 5.91 -15.37 10.51
N ALA A 16 7.15 -15.26 10.00
CA ALA A 16 7.48 -14.37 8.89
C ALA A 16 6.80 -14.75 7.56
N CYS A 17 6.38 -16.01 7.39
CA CYS A 17 5.69 -16.49 6.17
C CYS A 17 4.16 -16.58 6.35
N GLY A 18 3.62 -16.06 7.46
CA GLY A 18 2.20 -16.13 7.81
C GLY A 18 1.42 -14.86 7.47
N GLU A 19 1.96 -13.96 6.66
CA GLU A 19 1.24 -12.76 6.25
C GLU A 19 -0.03 -13.13 5.48
N ARG A 20 -1.10 -12.36 5.68
CA ARG A 20 -2.31 -12.55 4.88
C ARG A 20 -1.96 -12.26 3.43
N ASP A 21 -2.50 -13.07 2.53
CA ASP A 21 -2.41 -12.83 1.09
C ASP A 21 -2.81 -11.37 0.80
N GLN A 22 -1.89 -10.63 0.16
CA GLN A 22 -2.14 -9.28 -0.35
C GLN A 22 -2.91 -9.29 -1.68
N SER A 23 -3.48 -10.44 -2.06
CA SER A 23 -4.49 -10.49 -3.10
C SER A 23 -5.62 -9.54 -2.73
N LEU A 24 -6.14 -8.85 -3.75
CA LEU A 24 -7.37 -8.08 -3.60
C LEU A 24 -8.50 -9.06 -3.29
N ALA A 25 -8.70 -9.34 -2.01
CA ALA A 25 -9.62 -10.34 -1.49
C ALA A 25 -11.06 -10.13 -1.98
N THR A 26 -11.40 -8.93 -2.46
CA THR A 26 -12.67 -8.65 -3.14
C THR A 26 -12.52 -7.43 -4.06
N GLY A 27 -12.63 -7.61 -5.38
CA GLY A 27 -13.28 -6.63 -6.25
C GLY A 27 -12.55 -5.34 -6.64
N SER A 28 -11.30 -5.40 -7.14
CA SER A 28 -10.96 -4.40 -8.15
C SER A 28 -11.85 -4.67 -9.36
N LYS A 29 -12.74 -3.75 -9.71
CA LYS A 29 -13.39 -3.74 -11.03
C LYS A 29 -12.42 -3.05 -12.00
N PRO A 30 -11.62 -3.81 -12.78
CA PRO A 30 -10.58 -3.22 -13.63
C PRO A 30 -11.16 -2.29 -14.72
N ASP A 31 -12.45 -2.43 -15.02
CA ASP A 31 -13.11 -1.68 -16.09
C ASP A 31 -13.54 -0.25 -15.68
N THR A 32 -13.34 0.13 -14.41
CA THR A 32 -13.67 1.48 -13.94
C THR A 32 -12.45 2.39 -14.00
N LYS A 33 -12.66 3.66 -14.38
CA LYS A 33 -11.58 4.65 -14.36
C LYS A 33 -11.10 4.83 -12.92
N PRO A 34 -9.78 4.90 -12.66
CA PRO A 34 -9.25 4.89 -11.30
C PRO A 34 -9.66 6.13 -10.49
N TRP A 35 -9.91 7.27 -11.15
CA TRP A 35 -10.43 8.46 -10.48
C TRP A 35 -11.93 8.38 -10.15
N GLN A 36 -12.65 7.34 -10.61
CA GLN A 36 -14.06 7.10 -10.27
C GLN A 36 -14.25 6.18 -9.06
N ALA A 37 -13.16 5.69 -8.46
CA ALA A 37 -13.24 4.83 -7.29
C ALA A 37 -14.00 5.51 -6.14
N ALA A 38 -14.84 4.74 -5.44
CA ALA A 38 -15.55 5.22 -4.26
C ALA A 38 -14.58 5.70 -3.18
N GLN A 39 -15.01 6.63 -2.32
CA GLN A 39 -14.22 7.01 -1.16
C GLN A 39 -14.16 5.84 -0.17
N THR A 40 -12.94 5.39 0.10
CA THR A 40 -12.62 4.33 1.06
C THR A 40 -11.85 4.94 2.23
N PRO A 41 -11.67 4.20 3.35
CA PRO A 41 -10.77 4.65 4.43
C PRO A 41 -9.32 4.91 3.98
N TYR A 42 -8.92 4.42 2.81
CA TYR A 42 -7.58 4.59 2.23
C TYR A 42 -7.50 5.75 1.24
N THR A 43 -8.60 6.45 1.01
CA THR A 43 -8.63 7.62 0.12
C THR A 43 -7.87 8.78 0.76
N VAL A 44 -6.98 9.42 -0.03
CA VAL A 44 -6.17 10.55 0.46
C VAL A 44 -7.06 11.74 0.82
N LYS A 45 -6.73 12.40 1.95
CA LYS A 45 -7.45 13.59 2.41
C LYS A 45 -7.42 14.69 1.36
N GLY A 46 -8.57 15.29 1.08
CA GLY A 46 -8.72 16.40 0.13
C GLY A 46 -8.96 16.00 -1.32
N TRP A 47 -8.90 14.70 -1.66
CA TRP A 47 -9.31 14.21 -2.98
C TRP A 47 -10.76 13.68 -2.95
N THR A 48 -11.51 13.93 -4.02
CA THR A 48 -12.91 13.50 -4.16
C THR A 48 -13.09 12.59 -5.37
N ALA A 49 -13.95 11.57 -5.24
CA ALA A 49 -14.28 10.67 -6.33
C ALA A 49 -14.82 11.43 -7.54
N GLY A 50 -14.34 11.11 -8.73
CA GLY A 50 -14.64 11.78 -9.99
C GLY A 50 -13.65 12.89 -10.37
N ASP A 51 -12.86 13.42 -9.44
CA ASP A 51 -11.86 14.45 -9.74
C ASP A 51 -10.61 13.85 -10.37
N LYS A 52 -10.62 13.81 -11.71
CA LYS A 52 -9.50 13.32 -12.52
C LYS A 52 -8.25 14.17 -12.37
N THR A 53 -8.37 15.50 -12.41
CA THR A 53 -7.21 16.40 -12.44
C THR A 53 -6.41 16.29 -11.15
N THR A 54 -7.10 16.34 -10.01
CA THR A 54 -6.45 16.19 -8.70
C THR A 54 -5.92 14.76 -8.52
N TRP A 55 -6.61 13.74 -9.04
CA TRP A 55 -6.11 12.36 -9.03
C TRP A 55 -4.78 12.23 -9.78
N GLU A 56 -4.69 12.75 -11.01
CA GLU A 56 -3.47 12.68 -11.84
C GLU A 56 -2.31 13.47 -11.21
N ALA A 57 -2.59 14.63 -10.61
CA ALA A 57 -1.59 15.40 -9.87
C ALA A 57 -1.03 14.58 -8.70
N GLN A 58 -1.89 13.96 -7.90
CA GLN A 58 -1.49 13.10 -6.79
C GLN A 58 -0.65 11.91 -7.26
N MET A 59 -1.02 11.26 -8.37
CA MET A 59 -0.27 10.13 -8.92
C MET A 59 1.12 10.55 -9.40
N ARG A 60 1.24 11.70 -10.07
CA ARG A 60 2.52 12.24 -10.51
C ARG A 60 3.43 12.57 -9.32
N THR A 61 2.90 13.21 -8.28
CA THR A 61 3.70 13.49 -7.08
C THR A 61 4.20 12.20 -6.44
N ARG A 62 3.33 11.19 -6.30
CA ARG A 62 3.71 9.87 -5.75
C ARG A 62 4.77 9.17 -6.59
N SER A 63 4.69 9.24 -7.92
CA SER A 63 5.71 8.60 -8.76
C SER A 63 7.08 9.26 -8.58
N GLN A 64 7.13 10.59 -8.40
CA GLN A 64 8.39 11.30 -8.15
C GLN A 64 9.00 10.96 -6.79
N THR A 65 8.19 10.79 -5.75
CA THR A 65 8.73 10.44 -4.41
C THR A 65 9.33 9.03 -4.36
N GLN A 66 8.89 8.14 -5.24
CA GLN A 66 9.42 6.78 -5.39
C GLN A 66 10.53 6.69 -6.44
N ASN A 67 10.82 7.78 -7.15
CA ASN A 67 11.89 7.83 -8.14
C ASN A 67 13.22 8.13 -7.42
N GLU A 68 14.06 7.11 -7.27
CA GLU A 68 15.35 7.27 -6.60
C GLU A 68 16.29 8.23 -7.33
N TYR A 69 16.22 8.28 -8.67
CA TYR A 69 17.03 9.21 -9.47
C TYR A 69 16.76 10.68 -9.10
N ALA A 70 15.51 11.03 -8.76
CA ALA A 70 15.14 12.38 -8.36
C ALA A 70 15.61 12.76 -6.93
N LYS A 71 16.20 11.83 -6.18
CA LYS A 71 16.71 12.06 -4.81
C LYS A 71 18.21 12.30 -4.74
N VAL A 72 18.96 11.93 -5.79
CA VAL A 72 20.44 11.98 -5.80
C VAL A 72 20.98 13.16 -6.62
N GLU A 73 20.09 13.96 -7.21
CA GLU A 73 20.42 15.25 -7.86
C GLU A 73 20.42 16.42 -6.86
#